data_AF-A0A4P5V3D1-F1
#
_entry.id   AF-A0A4P5V3D1-F1
#
_cell.length_a   1.000
_cell.length_b   1.000
_cell.length_c   1.000
_cell.angle_alpha   90.00
_cell.angle_beta   90.00
_cell.angle_gamma   90.00
#
_symmetry.space_group_name_H-M   'P 1'
#
loop_
_entity.id
_entity.type
_entity.pdbx_description
1 polymer ?
#
loop_
_entity_poly.entity_id
_entity_poly.type
_entity_poly.pdbx_seq_one_letter_code
_entity_poly.pdbx_strand_id
1 'polypeptide(L)'
;MAAASVLLALTLLLVVAAFLVLPLLQQSQSADEVTQTELLTEQRELVLRALAELELDNAEQKLDPADHAHQRALLLQAGAALLQQLDALAAAPDVTAQLEQEVARLRSAGRDAH
;
A
#
# COMPACT_ATOMS: atom_id res chain seq x y z
N MET A 1 40.36 -8.92 31.20
CA MET A 1 39.23 -7.96 31.31
C MET A 1 39.00 -7.20 29.99
N ALA A 2 40.03 -6.62 29.36
CA ALA A 2 39.86 -5.84 28.12
C ALA A 2 39.40 -6.64 26.87
N ALA A 3 39.87 -7.88 26.68
CA ALA A 3 39.48 -8.68 25.52
C ALA A 3 37.98 -9.05 25.50
N ALA A 4 37.39 -9.32 26.67
CA ALA A 4 35.97 -9.66 26.77
C ALA A 4 35.06 -8.46 26.46
N SER A 5 35.43 -7.25 26.91
CA SER A 5 34.68 -6.03 26.62
C SER A 5 34.76 -5.63 25.15
N VAL A 6 35.91 -5.85 24.50
CA VAL A 6 36.09 -5.58 23.06
C VAL A 6 35.23 -6.53 22.22
N LEU A 7 35.23 -7.83 22.56
CA LEU A 7 34.39 -8.81 21.88
C LEU A 7 32.90 -8.50 22.05
N LEU A 8 32.48 -8.10 23.25
CA LEU A 8 31.10 -7.68 23.53
C LEU A 8 30.70 -6.44 22.72
N ALA A 9 31.56 -5.42 22.67
CA ALA A 9 31.31 -4.21 21.89
C ALA A 9 31.20 -4.51 20.39
N LEU A 10 32.07 -5.39 19.86
CA LEU A 10 32.05 -5.79 18.45
C LEU A 10 30.79 -6.57 18.10
N THR A 11 30.37 -7.50 18.96
CA THR A 11 29.13 -8.27 18.73
C THR A 11 27.91 -7.36 18.78
N LEU A 12 27.83 -6.43 19.72
CA LEU A 12 26.75 -5.46 19.77
C LEU A 12 26.71 -4.57 18.53
N LEU A 13 27.88 -4.10 18.07
CA LEU A 13 28.02 -3.33 16.82
C LEU A 13 27.50 -4.14 15.62
N LEU A 14 27.86 -5.42 15.52
CA LEU A 14 27.40 -6.28 14.43
C LEU A 14 25.89 -6.50 14.46
N VAL A 15 25.27 -6.65 15.63
CA VAL A 15 23.81 -6.77 15.75
C VAL A 15 23.11 -5.48 15.31
N VAL A 16 23.60 -4.32 15.75
CA VAL A 16 23.05 -3.02 15.32
C VAL A 16 23.25 -2.81 13.83
N ALA A 17 24.44 -3.10 13.30
CA ALA A 17 24.73 -2.98 11.88
C ALA A 17 23.85 -3.94 11.06
N ALA A 18 23.63 -5.17 11.51
CA ALA A 18 22.71 -6.09 10.87
C ALA A 18 21.28 -5.54 10.89
N PHE A 19 20.80 -5.02 12.01
CA PHE A 19 19.46 -4.44 12.10
C PHE A 19 19.24 -3.22 11.19
N LEU A 20 20.29 -2.45 10.92
CA LEU A 20 20.24 -1.31 10.00
C LEU A 20 20.41 -1.74 8.54
N VAL A 21 21.31 -2.68 8.25
CA VAL A 21 21.65 -3.09 6.87
C VAL A 21 20.62 -4.06 6.30
N LEU A 22 20.01 -4.91 7.14
CA LEU A 22 19.00 -5.89 6.71
C LEU A 22 17.75 -5.27 6.06
N PRO A 23 17.09 -4.23 6.61
CA PRO A 23 15.96 -3.58 5.94
C PRO A 23 16.37 -2.85 4.65
N LEU A 24 17.60 -2.32 4.58
CA LEU A 24 18.12 -1.68 3.37
C LEU A 24 18.39 -2.69 2.24
N LEU A 25 18.86 -3.89 2.56
CA LEU A 25 19.08 -4.97 1.58
C LEU A 25 17.77 -5.66 1.16
N GLN A 26 16.80 -5.77 2.07
CA GLN A 26 15.47 -6.34 1.78
C GLN A 26 14.60 -5.43 0.91
N GLN A 27 14.96 -4.15 0.78
CA GLN A 27 14.24 -3.20 -0.07
C GLN A 27 14.38 -3.52 -1.57
N SER A 28 15.27 -4.44 -1.99
CA SER A 28 15.59 -4.69 -3.40
C SER A 28 14.74 -5.75 -4.12
N GLN A 29 13.69 -6.30 -3.51
CA GLN A 29 12.78 -7.24 -4.22
C GLN A 29 11.33 -6.75 -4.37
N SER A 30 10.99 -5.57 -3.83
CA SER A 30 9.64 -5.00 -3.95
C SER A 30 9.63 -3.55 -4.44
N ALA A 31 10.80 -2.99 -4.77
CA ALA A 31 10.95 -1.56 -5.08
C ALA A 31 10.72 -1.18 -6.55
N ASP A 32 10.35 -2.10 -7.43
CA ASP A 32 10.24 -1.81 -8.88
C ASP A 32 8.83 -1.98 -9.46
N GLU A 33 7.86 -2.41 -8.65
CA GLU A 33 6.48 -2.54 -9.09
C GLU A 33 5.58 -1.81 -8.10
N VAL A 34 5.51 -0.48 -8.24
CA VAL A 34 4.46 0.30 -7.57
C VAL A 34 3.14 -0.32 -8.00
N THR A 35 2.47 -0.98 -7.07
CA THR A 35 1.27 -1.74 -7.42
C THR A 35 0.20 -0.73 -7.83
N GLN A 36 -0.61 -1.04 -8.85
CA GLN A 36 -1.70 -0.15 -9.27
C GLN A 36 -2.58 0.29 -8.09
N THR A 37 -2.78 -0.60 -7.11
CA THR A 37 -3.45 -0.33 -5.84
C THR A 37 -2.77 0.74 -4.98
N GLU A 38 -1.44 0.77 -4.91
CA GLU A 38 -0.67 1.78 -4.17
C GLU A 38 -0.83 3.16 -4.83
N LEU A 39 -0.68 3.24 -6.16
CA LEU A 39 -0.89 4.49 -6.91
C LEU A 39 -2.31 5.05 -6.74
N LEU A 40 -3.33 4.18 -6.74
CA LEU A 40 -4.71 4.58 -6.52
C LEU A 40 -4.98 4.99 -5.08
N THR A 41 -4.31 4.34 -4.12
CA THR A 41 -4.40 4.70 -2.69
C THR A 41 -3.78 6.08 -2.42
N GLU A 42 -2.63 6.37 -3.02
CA GLU A 42 -2.01 7.70 -2.93
C GLU A 42 -2.89 8.79 -3.55
N GLN A 43 -3.45 8.53 -4.74
CA GLN A 43 -4.38 9.47 -5.38
C GLN A 43 -5.63 9.73 -4.52
N ARG A 44 -6.17 8.70 -3.86
CA ARG A 44 -7.29 8.87 -2.91
C ARG A 44 -6.91 9.80 -1.76
N GLU A 45 -5.73 9.61 -1.17
CA GLU A 45 -5.26 10.49 -0.09
C GLU A 45 -5.07 11.94 -0.55
N LEU A 46 -4.59 12.16 -1.77
CA LEU A 46 -4.50 13.50 -2.36
C LEU A 46 -5.87 14.17 -2.52
N VAL A 47 -6.87 13.44 -3.02
CA VAL A 47 -8.24 13.97 -3.16
C VAL A 47 -8.86 14.30 -1.80
N LEU A 48 -8.65 13.44 -0.79
CA LEU A 48 -9.14 13.69 0.57
C LEU A 48 -8.49 14.93 1.19
N ARG A 49 -7.19 15.12 0.96
CA ARG A 49 -6.47 16.29 1.44
C ARG A 49 -6.96 17.58 0.77
N ALA A 50 -7.19 17.54 -0.54
CA ALA A 50 -7.76 18.66 -1.28
C ALA A 50 -9.18 19.00 -0.81
N LEU A 51 -10.00 17.99 -0.48
CA LEU A 51 -11.33 18.20 0.07
C LEU A 51 -11.26 18.85 1.46
N ALA A 52 -10.34 18.40 2.32
CA ALA A 52 -10.14 18.98 3.64
C ALA A 52 -9.69 20.44 3.58
N GLU A 53 -8.76 20.76 2.68
CA GLU A 53 -8.30 22.14 2.44
C GLU A 53 -9.46 23.03 1.95
N LEU A 54 -10.26 22.54 1.00
CA LEU A 54 -11.42 23.26 0.47
C LEU A 54 -12.44 23.61 1.56
N GLU A 55 -12.73 22.67 2.48
CA GLU A 55 -13.64 22.92 3.59
C GLU A 55 -13.04 23.92 4.60
N LEU A 56 -11.72 23.92 4.79
CA LEU A 56 -11.02 24.89 5.63
C LEU A 56 -11.10 26.30 5.03
N ASP A 57 -10.81 26.45 3.73
CA ASP A 57 -10.93 27.75 3.06
C ASP A 57 -12.37 28.27 3.04
N ASN A 58 -13.37 27.39 2.95
CA ASN A 58 -14.78 27.77 3.08
C ASN A 58 -15.12 28.24 4.50
N ALA A 59 -14.63 27.54 5.53
CA ALA A 59 -14.80 27.94 6.93
C ALA A 59 -14.17 29.31 7.22
N GLU A 60 -13.07 29.64 6.54
CA GLU A 60 -12.41 30.95 6.61
C GLU A 60 -13.10 32.03 5.74
N GLN A 61 -14.23 31.72 5.11
CA GLN A 61 -15.00 32.60 4.21
C GLN A 61 -14.16 33.17 3.05
N LYS A 62 -13.13 32.45 2.63
CA LYS A 62 -12.23 32.86 1.53
C LYS A 62 -12.81 32.59 0.14
N LEU A 63 -13.83 31.73 0.04
CA LEU A 63 -14.46 31.34 -1.22
C LEU A 63 -15.91 31.82 -1.31
N ASP A 64 -16.31 32.15 -2.54
CA ASP A 64 -17.71 32.30 -2.88
C ASP A 64 -18.45 30.94 -2.78
N PRO A 65 -19.70 30.90 -2.30
CA PRO A 65 -20.43 29.64 -2.11
C PRO A 65 -20.64 28.84 -3.40
N ALA A 66 -20.76 29.52 -4.55
CA ALA A 66 -20.91 28.86 -5.84
C ALA A 66 -19.61 28.13 -6.25
N ASP A 67 -18.46 28.77 -6.03
CA ASP A 67 -17.15 28.20 -6.34
C ASP A 67 -16.79 27.03 -5.41
N HIS A 68 -17.11 27.14 -4.12
CA HIS A 68 -16.95 26.04 -3.16
C HIS A 68 -17.80 24.83 -3.55
N ALA A 69 -19.09 25.04 -3.82
CA ALA A 69 -19.99 23.95 -4.20
C ALA A 69 -19.53 23.25 -5.48
N HIS A 70 -19.04 24.02 -6.47
CA HIS A 70 -18.52 23.48 -7.71
C HIS A 70 -17.26 22.64 -7.49
N GLN A 71 -16.24 23.16 -6.80
CA GLN A 71 -15.00 22.43 -6.52
C GLN A 71 -15.25 21.18 -5.68
N ARG A 72 -16.16 21.28 -4.70
CA ARG A 72 -16.54 20.15 -3.85
C ARG A 72 -17.18 19.02 -4.65
N ALA A 73 -18.06 19.35 -5.60
CA ALA A 73 -18.68 18.35 -6.47
C ALA A 73 -17.64 17.62 -7.33
N LEU A 74 -16.66 18.34 -7.89
CA LEU A 74 -15.58 17.75 -8.69
C LEU A 74 -14.69 16.81 -7.87
N LEU A 75 -14.28 17.22 -6.67
CA LEU A 75 -13.46 16.41 -5.77
C LEU A 75 -14.20 15.15 -5.30
N LEU A 76 -15.50 15.27 -4.96
CA LEU A 76 -16.32 14.12 -4.59
C LEU A 76 -16.48 13.13 -5.74
N GLN A 77 -16.67 13.62 -6.97
CA GLN A 77 -16.75 12.77 -8.15
C GLN A 77 -15.43 12.03 -8.40
N ALA A 78 -14.29 12.74 -8.30
CA ALA A 78 -12.97 12.14 -8.45
C ALA A 78 -12.69 11.08 -7.37
N GLY A 79 -13.03 11.37 -6.11
CA GLY A 79 -12.88 10.43 -5.01
C GLY A 79 -13.74 9.17 -5.17
N ALA A 80 -14.99 9.32 -5.63
CA ALA A 80 -15.88 8.19 -5.91
C ALA A 80 -15.33 7.29 -7.03
N ALA A 81 -14.78 7.87 -8.09
CA ALA A 81 -14.16 7.11 -9.18
C ALA A 81 -12.95 6.30 -8.71
N LEU A 82 -12.09 6.88 -7.87
CA LEU A 82 -10.93 6.19 -7.30
C LEU A 82 -11.36 5.04 -6.37
N LEU A 83 -12.38 5.24 -5.55
CA LEU A 83 -12.93 4.18 -4.69
C LEU A 83 -13.48 3.00 -5.51
N GLN A 84 -14.21 3.28 -6.60
CA GLN A 84 -14.69 2.23 -7.50
C GLN A 84 -13.56 1.42 -8.14
N GLN A 85 -12.45 2.07 -8.49
CA GLN A 85 -11.27 1.40 -9.04
C GLN A 85 -10.57 0.52 -7.99
N LEU A 86 -10.45 1.01 -6.75
CA LEU A 86 -9.91 0.23 -5.64
C LEU A 86 -10.80 -0.98 -5.30
N ASP A 87 -12.13 -0.79 -5.29
CA ASP A 87 -13.09 -1.88 -5.06
C ASP A 87 -13.00 -2.93 -6.16
N ALA A 88 -12.84 -2.51 -7.42
CA ALA A 88 -12.67 -3.43 -8.55
C ALA A 88 -11.38 -4.26 -8.44
N LEU A 89 -10.28 -3.65 -7.97
CA LEU A 89 -9.02 -4.36 -7.71
C LEU A 89 -9.13 -5.31 -6.52
N ALA A 90 -9.83 -4.91 -5.45
CA ALA A 90 -10.07 -5.76 -4.30
C ALA A 90 -11.00 -6.94 -4.60
N ALA A 91 -11.94 -6.77 -5.54
CA ALA A 91 -12.83 -7.81 -6.02
C ALA A 91 -12.22 -8.69 -7.13
N ALA A 92 -11.05 -8.32 -7.66
CA ALA A 92 -10.39 -9.11 -8.69
C ALA A 92 -10.02 -10.50 -8.11
N PRO A 93 -10.38 -11.59 -8.81
CA PRO A 93 -10.06 -12.92 -8.32
C PRO A 93 -8.54 -13.09 -8.21
N ASP A 94 -8.09 -13.60 -7.07
CA ASP A 94 -6.69 -14.01 -6.90
C ASP A 94 -6.43 -15.21 -7.81
N VAL A 95 -5.91 -14.91 -9.00
CA VAL A 95 -5.59 -15.87 -10.06
C VAL A 95 -4.66 -16.96 -9.54
N THR A 96 -3.77 -16.62 -8.60
CA THR A 96 -2.84 -17.52 -7.94
C THR A 96 -3.58 -18.53 -7.05
N ALA A 97 -4.53 -18.06 -6.25
CA ALA A 97 -5.37 -18.92 -5.42
C ALA A 97 -6.28 -19.83 -6.26
N GLN A 98 -6.80 -19.32 -7.39
CA GLN A 98 -7.59 -20.12 -8.33
C GLN A 98 -6.76 -21.20 -9.01
N LEU A 99 -5.53 -20.88 -9.44
CA LEU A 99 -4.59 -21.85 -9.99
C LEU A 99 -4.24 -22.94 -8.97
N GLU A 100 -4.00 -22.57 -7.72
CA GLU A 100 -3.69 -23.54 -6.66
C GLU A 100 -4.87 -24.49 -6.38
N GLN A 101 -6.10 -23.96 -6.37
CA GLN A 101 -7.32 -24.77 -6.24
C GLN A 101 -7.49 -25.75 -7.40
N GLU A 102 -7.27 -25.31 -8.65
CA GLU A 102 -7.39 -26.19 -9.81
C GLU A 102 -6.30 -27.26 -9.83
N VAL A 103 -5.06 -26.91 -9.48
CA VAL A 103 -3.97 -27.88 -9.34
C VAL A 103 -4.26 -28.89 -8.21
N ALA A 104 -4.84 -28.46 -7.10
CA ALA A 104 -5.26 -29.35 -6.01
C ALA A 104 -6.37 -30.32 -6.45
N ARG A 105 -7.34 -29.85 -7.23
CA ARG A 105 -8.42 -30.65 -7.82
C ARG A 105 -7.90 -31.72 -8.78
N LEU A 106 -6.95 -31.37 -9.63
CA LEU A 106 -6.31 -32.33 -10.55
C LEU A 106 -5.49 -33.38 -9.78
N ARG A 107 -4.83 -32.98 -8.69
CA ARG A 107 -4.06 -33.91 -7.83
C ARG A 107 -4.94 -34.89 -7.06
N SER A 108 -6.14 -34.52 -6.61
CA SER A 108 -7.06 -35.47 -5.97
C SER A 108 -7.64 -36.44 -6.98
N ALA A 109 -8.08 -35.95 -8.15
CA ALA A 109 -8.63 -36.80 -9.21
C ALA A 109 -7.63 -37.85 -9.75
N GLY A 110 -6.33 -37.53 -9.79
CA GLY A 110 -5.28 -38.48 -10.18
C GLY A 110 -4.89 -39.48 -9.10
N ARG A 111 -5.24 -39.23 -7.83
CA ARG A 111 -4.91 -40.11 -6.69
C ARG A 111 -5.96 -41.19 -6.45
N ASP A 112 -7.20 -40.94 -6.86
CA ASP A 112 -8.31 -41.91 -6.76
C ASP A 112 -8.35 -42.93 -7.92
N ALA A 113 -7.44 -42.80 -8.90
CA ALA A 113 -7.34 -43.65 -10.09
C ALA A 113 -6.29 -44.79 -9.98
N HIS A 114 -5.67 -44.97 -8.81
CA HIS A 114 -4.70 -46.03 -8.50
C HIS A 114 -5.13 -46.84 -7.28
#